data_AF-B8JB14-F1
#
_entry.id   AF-B8JB14-F1
#
_cell.length_a   1.000
_cell.length_b   1.000
_cell.length_c   1.000
_cell.angle_alpha   90.00
_cell.angle_beta   90.00
_cell.angle_gamma   90.00
#
_symmetry.space_group_name_H-M   'P 1'
#
loop_
_entity.id
_entity.type
_entity.pdbx_description
1 polymer ?
#
loop_
_entity_poly.entity_id
_entity_poly.type
_entity_poly.pdbx_seq_one_letter_code
_entity_poly.pdbx_strand_id
1 'polypeptide(L)'
;MSLRRSDRFLAALAVAAVLGAAALADARARRAVARPAAEERARLVARLGLTDPCLFNDARYTRHLSQADRFAPFQDHPRALEHFPSGSLTAGAR
;
A
#
# COMPACT_ATOMS: atom_id res chain seq x y z
N MET A 1 -20.95 24.80 -31.57
CA MET A 1 -21.73 23.76 -30.82
C MET A 1 -21.48 23.96 -29.33
N SER A 2 -22.50 24.19 -28.51
CA SER A 2 -22.31 24.30 -27.05
C SER A 2 -22.16 22.91 -26.44
N LEU A 3 -21.09 22.68 -25.68
CA LEU A 3 -20.90 21.46 -24.89
C LEU A 3 -22.02 21.31 -23.85
N ARG A 4 -22.75 20.19 -23.91
CA ARG A 4 -23.75 19.84 -22.89
C ARG A 4 -23.04 19.46 -21.59
N ARG A 5 -23.74 19.53 -20.45
CA ARG A 5 -23.17 19.13 -19.15
C ARG A 5 -22.69 17.68 -19.16
N SER A 6 -23.41 16.79 -19.86
CA SER A 6 -23.03 15.39 -20.08
C SER A 6 -21.66 15.26 -20.77
N ASP A 7 -21.41 16.07 -21.79
CA ASP A 7 -20.18 16.01 -22.59
C ASP A 7 -18.97 16.41 -21.73
N ARG A 8 -19.16 17.43 -20.87
CA ARG A 8 -18.13 17.85 -19.89
C ARG A 8 -17.85 16.77 -18.85
N PHE A 9 -18.89 16.12 -18.34
CA PHE A 9 -18.73 15.01 -17.40
C PHE A 9 -18.01 13.82 -18.04
N LEU A 10 -18.41 13.42 -19.25
CA LEU A 10 -17.76 12.33 -19.98
C LEU A 10 -16.30 12.66 -20.31
N ALA A 11 -16.00 13.89 -20.69
CA ALA A 11 -14.62 14.34 -20.90
C ALA A 11 -13.80 14.25 -19.60
N ALA A 12 -14.35 14.73 -18.47
CA ALA A 12 -13.69 14.64 -17.18
C ALA A 12 -13.46 13.19 -16.74
N LEU A 13 -14.45 12.31 -16.95
CA LEU A 13 -14.34 10.88 -16.65
C LEU A 13 -13.29 10.20 -17.52
N ALA A 14 -13.24 10.52 -18.82
CA ALA A 14 -12.23 10.01 -19.73
C ALA A 14 -10.82 10.44 -19.30
N VAL A 15 -10.64 11.72 -18.94
CA VAL A 15 -9.36 12.22 -18.39
C VAL A 15 -8.99 11.48 -17.11
N ALA A 16 -9.92 11.31 -16.16
CA ALA A 16 -9.68 10.58 -14.92
C ALA A 16 -9.29 9.12 -15.19
N ALA A 17 -9.94 8.45 -16.14
CA ALA A 17 -9.62 7.08 -16.53
C ALA A 17 -8.22 6.97 -17.14
N VAL A 18 -7.84 7.91 -18.01
CA VAL A 18 -6.50 7.96 -18.62
C VAL A 18 -5.43 8.21 -17.54
N LEU A 19 -5.66 9.15 -16.63
CA LEU A 19 -4.75 9.41 -15.51
C LEU A 19 -4.63 8.19 -14.58
N GLY A 20 -5.75 7.51 -14.29
CA GLY A 20 -5.75 6.27 -13.51
C GLY A 20 -4.96 5.16 -14.19
N ALA A 21 -5.12 4.97 -15.51
CA ALA A 21 -4.36 4.00 -16.28
C ALA A 21 -2.85 4.34 -16.29
N ALA A 22 -2.49 5.61 -16.44
CA ALA A 22 -1.11 6.08 -16.37
C ALA A 22 -0.50 5.84 -14.99
N ALA A 23 -1.23 6.11 -13.91
CA ALA A 23 -0.78 5.82 -12.55
C ALA A 23 -0.54 4.31 -12.32
N LEU A 24 -1.42 3.45 -12.86
CA LEU A 24 -1.24 2.00 -12.78
C LEU A 24 -0.05 1.51 -13.63
N ALA A 25 0.22 2.14 -14.77
CA ALA A 25 1.39 1.84 -15.60
C ALA A 25 2.69 2.25 -14.89
N ASP A 26 2.74 3.46 -14.33
CA ASP A 26 3.87 3.96 -13.51
C ASP A 26 4.10 3.06 -12.30
N ALA A 27 3.05 2.67 -11.57
CA ALA A 27 3.16 1.75 -10.45
C ALA A 27 3.74 0.39 -10.87
N ARG A 28 3.37 -0.15 -12.04
CA ARG A 28 3.94 -1.40 -12.57
C ARG A 28 5.41 -1.24 -12.96
N ALA A 29 5.78 -0.13 -13.60
CA ALA A 29 7.16 0.16 -13.96
C ALA A 29 8.04 0.28 -12.70
N ARG A 30 7.59 1.04 -11.70
CA ARG A 30 8.29 1.18 -10.40
C ARG A 30 8.42 -0.15 -9.67
N ARG A 31 7.38 -1.00 -9.69
CA ARG A 31 7.46 -2.35 -9.12
C ARG A 31 8.53 -3.21 -9.80
N ALA A 32 8.64 -3.16 -11.13
CA ALA A 32 9.66 -3.91 -11.86
C ALA A 32 11.08 -3.45 -11.46
N VAL A 33 11.29 -2.14 -11.31
CA VAL A 33 12.57 -1.57 -10.84
C VAL A 33 12.86 -1.92 -9.38
N ALA A 34 11.84 -1.92 -8.51
CA ALA A 34 11.99 -2.20 -7.09
C ALA A 34 12.13 -3.70 -6.76
N ARG A 35 11.72 -4.59 -7.68
CA ARG A 35 11.68 -6.05 -7.47
C ARG A 35 13.02 -6.67 -7.08
N PRO A 36 14.16 -6.38 -7.73
CA PRO A 36 15.45 -6.96 -7.34
C PRO A 36 15.83 -6.58 -5.89
N ALA A 37 15.59 -5.32 -5.51
CA ALA A 37 15.87 -4.85 -4.16
C ALA A 37 14.91 -5.47 -3.12
N ALA A 38 13.68 -5.78 -3.49
CA ALA A 38 12.75 -6.50 -2.62
C ALA A 38 13.17 -7.97 -2.43
N GLU A 39 13.60 -8.64 -3.50
CA GLU A 39 14.11 -10.01 -3.46
C GLU A 39 15.39 -10.12 -2.61
N GLU A 40 16.31 -9.16 -2.73
CA GLU A 40 17.52 -9.14 -1.90
C GLU A 40 17.21 -8.94 -0.41
N ARG A 41 16.29 -8.03 -0.08
CA ARG A 41 15.81 -7.86 1.30
C ARG A 41 15.17 -9.14 1.85
N ALA A 42 14.37 -9.83 1.04
CA ALA A 42 13.76 -11.11 1.46
C ALA A 42 14.82 -12.18 1.76
N ARG A 43 15.88 -12.28 0.95
CA ARG A 43 17.02 -13.18 1.23
C ARG A 43 17.74 -12.81 2.52
N LEU A 44 17.97 -11.53 2.76
CA LEU A 44 18.61 -11.05 4.00
C LEU A 44 17.77 -11.38 5.24
N VAL A 45 16.46 -11.14 5.18
CA VAL A 45 15.51 -11.50 6.25
C VAL A 45 15.61 -12.99 6.57
N ALA A 46 15.58 -13.86 5.54
CA ALA A 46 15.71 -15.30 5.73
C ALA A 46 17.07 -15.70 6.32
N ARG A 47 18.17 -15.14 5.82
CA ARG A 47 19.53 -15.42 6.31
C ARG A 47 19.76 -14.99 7.76
N LEU A 48 19.14 -13.90 8.16
CA LEU A 48 19.28 -13.33 9.50
C LEU A 48 18.25 -13.91 10.49
N GLY A 49 17.34 -14.78 10.03
CA GLY A 49 16.26 -15.32 10.87
C GLY A 49 15.30 -14.24 11.37
N LEU A 50 15.18 -13.12 10.64
CA LEU A 50 14.22 -12.08 10.96
C LEU A 50 12.81 -12.62 10.67
N THR A 51 11.90 -12.48 11.62
CA THR A 51 10.58 -13.09 11.55
C THR A 51 9.70 -12.54 10.40
N ASP A 52 10.02 -11.36 9.83
CA ASP A 52 9.34 -10.68 8.70
C ASP A 52 10.12 -9.42 8.29
N PRO A 53 10.00 -9.00 7.01
CA PRO A 53 10.36 -7.66 6.58
C PRO A 53 9.40 -6.62 7.17
N CYS A 54 9.94 -5.62 7.87
CA CYS A 54 9.17 -4.45 8.30
C CYS A 54 8.71 -3.66 7.07
N LEU A 55 7.42 -3.76 6.74
CA LEU A 55 6.83 -3.07 5.59
C LEU A 55 6.63 -1.58 5.87
N PHE A 56 6.37 -1.21 7.13
CA PHE A 56 6.11 0.16 7.57
C PHE A 56 6.68 0.39 8.97
N ASN A 57 7.33 1.53 9.18
CA ASN A 57 7.84 1.97 10.48
C ASN A 57 6.78 2.70 11.34
N ASP A 58 5.64 3.06 10.74
CA ASP A 58 4.72 4.06 11.27
C ASP A 58 3.76 3.51 12.35
N ALA A 59 3.01 2.44 12.08
CA ALA A 59 2.12 1.83 13.07
C ALA A 59 2.78 0.62 13.76
N ARG A 60 2.71 0.57 15.10
CA ARG A 60 3.44 -0.44 15.91
C ARG A 60 3.04 -1.89 15.60
N TYR A 61 1.78 -2.14 15.26
CA TYR A 61 1.26 -3.46 14.89
C TYR A 61 1.53 -3.86 13.43
N THR A 62 2.04 -2.94 12.59
CA THR A 62 2.35 -3.21 11.16
C THR A 62 3.85 -3.40 10.89
N ARG A 63 4.70 -3.15 11.90
CA ARG A 63 6.17 -3.34 11.81
C ARG A 63 6.56 -4.81 11.64
N HIS A 64 5.77 -5.69 12.23
CA HIS A 64 6.09 -7.11 12.27
C HIS A 64 4.80 -7.88 12.54
N LEU A 65 4.12 -8.34 11.48
CA LEU A 65 2.78 -8.93 11.62
C LEU A 65 2.81 -10.16 12.55
N SER A 66 3.89 -10.93 12.51
CA SER A 66 4.09 -12.08 13.41
C SER A 66 4.57 -11.71 14.82
N GLN A 67 5.08 -10.49 15.04
CA GLN A 67 5.46 -9.95 16.37
C GLN A 67 4.59 -8.77 16.83
N ALA A 68 3.38 -8.61 16.29
CA ALA A 68 2.44 -7.62 16.81
C ALA A 68 2.23 -7.89 18.32
N ASP A 69 2.68 -6.94 19.14
CA ASP A 69 2.86 -7.13 20.57
C ASP A 69 1.54 -7.41 21.28
N ARG A 70 1.26 -8.69 21.59
CA ARG A 70 0.05 -9.14 22.31
C ARG A 70 -0.19 -8.40 23.64
N PHE A 71 0.82 -7.76 24.20
CA PHE A 71 0.77 -7.11 25.51
C PHE A 71 0.82 -5.58 25.45
N ALA A 72 0.81 -4.97 24.27
CA ALA A 72 0.64 -3.53 24.15
C ALA A 72 -0.78 -3.15 24.64
N PRO A 73 -0.93 -2.46 25.78
CA PRO A 73 -2.23 -1.93 26.17
C PRO A 73 -2.64 -0.91 25.09
N PHE A 74 -3.90 -0.95 24.65
CA PHE A 74 -4.44 -0.09 23.59
C PHE A 74 -3.90 -0.38 22.18
N GLN A 75 -3.90 -1.64 21.75
CA GLN A 75 -3.81 -1.93 20.32
C GLN A 75 -4.99 -1.28 19.58
N ASP A 76 -4.71 -0.52 18.54
CA ASP A 76 -5.74 -0.11 17.59
C ASP A 76 -6.19 -1.34 16.81
N HIS A 77 -7.51 -1.49 16.62
CA HIS A 77 -8.09 -2.55 15.81
C HIS A 77 -7.49 -2.47 14.38
N PRO A 78 -7.24 -3.60 13.66
CA PRO A 78 -6.72 -3.58 12.27
C PRO A 78 -7.56 -2.79 11.24
N ARG A 79 -8.75 -2.33 11.65
CA ARG A 79 -9.68 -1.47 10.89
C ARG A 79 -10.04 -0.17 11.63
N ALA A 80 -9.33 0.15 12.71
CA ALA A 80 -9.46 1.43 13.36
C ALA A 80 -9.10 2.53 12.36
N LEU A 81 -9.81 3.65 12.44
CA LEU A 81 -9.46 4.82 11.64
C LEU A 81 -8.16 5.40 12.23
N GLU A 82 -7.04 5.03 11.61
CA GLU A 82 -5.74 5.55 11.99
C GLU A 82 -5.22 6.60 11.00
N HIS A 83 -4.33 7.46 11.48
CA HIS A 83 -3.70 8.49 10.66
C HIS A 83 -2.59 7.94 9.75
N PHE A 84 -2.10 6.73 10.00
CA PHE A 84 -1.00 6.18 9.23
C PHE A 84 -1.52 5.47 7.98
N PRO A 85 -0.96 5.75 6.79
CA PRO A 85 -1.36 5.10 5.54
C PRO A 85 -1.30 3.56 5.58
N SER A 86 -0.41 3.00 6.43
CA SER A 86 -0.18 1.56 6.57
C SER A 86 -1.42 0.76 6.99
N GLY A 87 -2.36 1.34 7.73
CA GLY A 87 -3.57 0.65 8.17
C GLY A 87 -4.48 0.18 7.06
N SER A 88 -4.49 0.93 5.96
CA SER A 88 -5.26 0.57 4.77
C SER A 88 -4.76 -0.71 4.09
N LEU A 89 -3.51 -1.11 4.34
CA LEU A 89 -2.86 -2.25 3.71
C LEU A 89 -2.96 -3.54 4.55
N THR A 90 -3.16 -3.43 5.87
CA THR A 90 -3.26 -4.59 6.76
C THR A 90 -4.65 -5.22 6.81
N ALA A 91 -5.69 -4.54 6.36
CA ALA A 91 -7.07 -5.06 6.37
C ALA A 91 -7.32 -6.23 5.38
N GLY A 92 -6.35 -6.55 4.50
CA GLY A 92 -6.48 -7.56 3.45
C GLY A 92 -5.68 -8.86 3.66
N ALA A 93 -4.82 -8.95 4.69
CA ALA A 93 -4.07 -10.17 4.96
C ALA A 93 -4.93 -11.14 5.79
N ARG A 94 -5.67 -12.01 5.09
CA ARG A 94 -6.14 -13.27 5.67
C ARG A 94 -5.08 -14.33 5.50
#